data_AF-A0A961MPF2-F1
#
_entry.id   AF-A0A961MPF2-F1
#
_cell.length_a   1.000
_cell.length_b   1.000
_cell.length_c   1.000
_cell.angle_alpha   90.00
_cell.angle_beta   90.00
_cell.angle_gamma   90.00
#
_symmetry.space_group_name_H-M   'P 1'
#
loop_
_entity.id
_entity.type
_entity.pdbx_description
1 polymer ?
#
loop_
_entity_poly.entity_id
_entity_poly.type
_entity_poly.pdbx_seq_one_letter_code
_entity_poly.pdbx_strand_id
1 'polypeptide(L)'
;MRRWTVIVAGFLLLLLALQIASDRTAPVTSIATIEGLVLPISSRVSGELRTVSVGDDETVEAGAMLAEIDPTPFRLAVEAAEADLAQAGQSIGASTAQVAAAQAKLAEATAALANTRAQAERTLALVE
;
A
#
# COMPACT_ATOMS: atom_id res chain seq x y z
N MET A 1 -31.89 -20.91 -80.80
CA MET A 1 -30.86 -21.69 -80.06
C MET A 1 -29.54 -20.90 -79.91
N ARG A 2 -28.80 -20.62 -80.99
CA ARG A 2 -27.43 -20.03 -80.96
C ARG A 2 -27.28 -18.63 -80.33
N ARG A 3 -28.33 -17.81 -80.30
CA ARG A 3 -28.29 -16.46 -79.69
C ARG A 3 -28.40 -16.49 -78.17
N TRP A 4 -29.15 -17.44 -77.62
CA TRP A 4 -29.35 -17.61 -76.18
C TRP A 4 -28.09 -18.16 -75.50
N THR A 5 -27.35 -19.05 -76.17
CA THR A 5 -26.08 -19.58 -75.67
C THR A 5 -25.01 -18.50 -75.51
N VAL A 6 -24.97 -17.51 -76.43
CA VAL A 6 -24.01 -16.40 -76.37
C VAL A 6 -24.34 -15.44 -75.22
N ILE A 7 -25.63 -15.15 -74.99
CA ILE A 7 -26.08 -14.30 -73.88
C ILE A 7 -25.76 -14.97 -72.53
N VAL A 8 -26.08 -16.25 -72.39
CA VAL A 8 -25.77 -17.01 -71.17
C VAL A 8 -24.27 -17.09 -70.92
N ALA A 9 -23.47 -17.35 -71.97
CA ALA A 9 -22.01 -17.38 -71.84
C ALA A 9 -21.44 -16.00 -71.44
N GLY A 10 -21.94 -14.91 -72.02
CA GLY A 10 -21.53 -13.54 -71.65
C GLY A 10 -21.90 -13.18 -70.20
N PHE A 11 -23.09 -13.56 -69.74
CA PHE A 11 -23.51 -13.37 -68.37
C PHE A 11 -22.66 -14.17 -67.37
N LEU A 12 -22.31 -15.41 -67.72
CA LEU A 12 -21.44 -16.27 -66.90
C LEU A 12 -20.01 -15.69 -66.84
N LEU A 13 -19.50 -15.16 -67.95
CA LEU A 13 -18.22 -14.45 -68.01
C LEU A 13 -18.23 -13.16 -67.17
N LEU A 14 -19.34 -12.41 -67.18
CA LEU A 14 -19.52 -11.21 -66.38
C LEU A 14 -19.55 -11.54 -64.88
N LEU A 15 -20.31 -12.55 -64.46
CA LEU A 15 -20.33 -13.02 -63.07
C LEU A 15 -18.97 -13.52 -62.61
N LEU A 16 -18.23 -14.23 -63.48
CA LEU A 16 -16.87 -14.67 -63.21
C LEU A 16 -15.92 -13.48 -63.04
N ALA A 17 -16.03 -12.46 -63.90
CA ALA A 17 -15.22 -11.24 -63.80
C ALA A 17 -15.51 -10.47 -62.51
N LEU A 18 -16.78 -10.41 -62.08
CA LEU A 18 -17.17 -9.78 -60.82
C LEU A 18 -16.67 -10.57 -59.60
N GLN A 19 -16.69 -11.90 -59.63
CA GLN A 19 -16.12 -12.71 -58.54
C GLN A 19 -14.61 -12.53 -58.41
N ILE A 20 -13.88 -12.57 -59.52
CA ILE A 20 -12.42 -12.33 -59.52
C ILE A 20 -12.10 -10.90 -59.01
N ALA A 21 -12.91 -9.90 -59.38
CA ALA A 21 -12.75 -8.54 -58.88
C ALA A 21 -13.05 -8.44 -57.38
N SER A 22 -14.09 -9.12 -56.89
CA SER A 22 -14.49 -9.14 -55.48
C SER A 22 -13.44 -9.82 -54.59
N ASP A 23 -12.98 -11.02 -54.98
CA ASP A 23 -11.98 -11.79 -54.23
C ASP A 23 -10.64 -11.06 -54.08
N ARG A 24 -10.31 -10.15 -55.01
CA ARG A 24 -9.11 -9.31 -54.92
C ARG A 24 -9.23 -8.16 -53.92
N THR A 25 -10.43 -7.70 -53.62
CA THR A 25 -10.64 -6.52 -52.76
C THR A 25 -10.80 -6.84 -51.28
N ALA A 26 -11.17 -8.08 -50.94
CA ALA A 26 -11.38 -8.52 -49.56
C ALA A 26 -10.70 -9.87 -49.32
N PRO A 27 -9.38 -9.90 -49.09
CA PRO A 27 -8.71 -11.12 -48.65
C PRO A 27 -9.27 -11.54 -47.28
N VAL A 28 -10.05 -12.62 -47.26
CA VAL A 28 -10.56 -13.23 -46.03
C VAL A 28 -9.52 -14.19 -45.47
N THR A 29 -9.20 -14.05 -44.19
CA THR A 29 -8.35 -15.01 -43.46
C THR A 29 -9.09 -15.45 -42.21
N SER A 30 -9.04 -16.75 -41.91
CA SER A 30 -9.60 -17.32 -40.68
C SER A 30 -8.63 -17.24 -39.50
N ILE A 31 -7.40 -16.78 -39.73
CA ILE A 31 -6.34 -16.69 -38.72
C ILE A 31 -6.15 -15.23 -38.35
N ALA A 32 -6.42 -14.92 -37.09
CA ALA A 32 -6.13 -13.63 -36.49
C ALA A 32 -5.45 -13.87 -35.14
N THR A 33 -4.40 -13.11 -34.87
CA THR A 33 -3.71 -13.11 -33.57
C THR A 33 -4.05 -11.82 -32.86
N ILE A 34 -4.53 -11.93 -31.62
CA ILE A 34 -4.77 -10.78 -30.75
C ILE A 34 -3.55 -10.64 -29.85
N GLU A 35 -2.88 -9.49 -29.91
CA GLU A 35 -1.83 -9.14 -28.97
C GLU A 35 -2.44 -8.43 -27.77
N GLY A 36 -2.14 -8.92 -26.57
CA GLY A 36 -2.58 -8.33 -25.30
C GLY A 36 -1.39 -8.07 -24.38
N LEU A 37 -1.41 -6.94 -23.68
CA LEU A 37 -0.44 -6.66 -22.63
C LEU A 37 -0.86 -7.37 -21.35
N VAL A 38 -0.02 -8.29 -20.86
CA VAL A 38 -0.23 -8.98 -19.59
C VAL A 38 0.77 -8.46 -18.57
N LEU A 39 0.28 -7.88 -17.49
CA LEU A 39 1.10 -7.39 -16.38
C LEU A 39 0.85 -8.26 -15.14
N PRO A 40 1.86 -8.98 -14.62
CA PRO A 40 1.71 -9.70 -13.38
C PRO A 40 1.61 -8.70 -12.21
N ILE A 41 0.60 -8.90 -11.36
CA ILE A 41 0.40 -8.11 -10.14
C ILE A 41 0.89 -8.93 -8.95
N SER A 42 1.70 -8.31 -8.09
CA SER A 42 2.22 -8.93 -6.88
C SER A 42 1.96 -8.08 -5.64
N SER A 43 1.88 -8.74 -4.49
CA SER A 43 1.78 -8.05 -3.21
C SER A 43 3.12 -7.45 -2.81
N ARG A 44 3.08 -6.29 -2.14
CA ARG A 44 4.28 -5.67 -1.55
C ARG A 44 4.77 -6.39 -0.29
N VAL A 45 3.89 -7.16 0.34
CA VAL A 45 4.15 -7.89 1.58
C VAL A 45 3.95 -9.38 1.36
N SER A 46 4.79 -10.18 2.02
CA SER A 46 4.64 -11.63 2.08
C SER A 46 3.61 -11.99 3.16
N GLY A 47 2.75 -12.96 2.90
CA GLY A 47 1.78 -13.45 3.86
C GLY A 47 0.91 -14.56 3.29
N GLU A 48 0.10 -15.17 4.15
CA GLU A 48 -0.85 -16.20 3.74
C GLU A 48 -2.04 -15.59 3.03
N LEU A 49 -2.45 -16.19 1.91
CA LEU A 49 -3.60 -15.74 1.15
C LEU A 49 -4.88 -16.20 1.84
N ARG A 50 -5.72 -15.25 2.27
CA ARG A 50 -6.98 -15.53 2.94
C ARG A 50 -8.10 -15.83 1.96
N THR A 51 -8.24 -15.01 0.93
CA THR A 51 -9.35 -15.11 -0.04
C THR A 51 -8.95 -14.52 -1.38
N VAL A 52 -9.38 -15.15 -2.47
CA VAL A 52 -9.32 -14.60 -3.83
C VAL A 52 -10.74 -14.14 -4.18
N SER A 53 -10.89 -12.88 -4.55
CA SER A 53 -12.19 -12.23 -4.74
C SER A 53 -12.63 -12.16 -6.21
N VAL A 54 -11.76 -12.60 -7.13
CA VAL A 54 -11.98 -12.53 -8.58
C VAL A 54 -11.86 -13.90 -9.22
N GLY A 55 -12.67 -14.16 -10.24
CA GLY A 55 -12.60 -15.35 -11.07
C GLY A 55 -11.71 -15.19 -12.30
N ASP A 56 -11.52 -16.28 -13.04
CA ASP A 56 -10.79 -16.27 -14.31
C ASP A 56 -11.51 -15.38 -15.34
N ASP A 57 -10.73 -14.62 -16.10
CA ASP A 57 -11.18 -13.70 -17.16
C ASP A 57 -12.21 -12.63 -16.71
N GLU A 58 -12.33 -12.40 -15.39
CA GLU A 58 -13.25 -11.42 -14.84
C GLU A 58 -12.75 -9.99 -15.12
N THR A 59 -13.66 -9.14 -15.61
CA THR A 59 -13.36 -7.73 -15.85
C THR A 59 -13.44 -6.95 -14.53
N VAL A 60 -12.33 -6.31 -14.15
CA VAL A 60 -12.21 -5.56 -12.88
C VAL A 60 -11.93 -4.09 -13.14
N GLU A 61 -12.43 -3.23 -12.25
CA GLU A 61 -12.13 -1.80 -12.27
C GLU A 61 -10.87 -1.46 -11.45
N ALA A 62 -10.27 -0.30 -11.73
CA ALA A 62 -9.10 0.15 -10.99
C ALA A 62 -9.44 0.35 -9.49
N GLY A 63 -8.65 -0.28 -8.62
CA GLY A 63 -8.86 -0.25 -7.16
C GLY A 63 -9.76 -1.37 -6.64
N ALA A 64 -10.26 -2.26 -7.51
CA ALA A 64 -10.97 -3.46 -7.08
C ALA A 64 -10.05 -4.39 -6.26
N MET A 65 -10.63 -5.05 -5.26
CA MET A 65 -9.94 -6.04 -4.46
C MET A 65 -9.80 -7.35 -5.23
N LEU A 66 -8.57 -7.75 -5.54
CA LEU A 66 -8.30 -9.00 -6.27
C LEU A 66 -8.14 -10.19 -5.30
N ALA A 67 -7.37 -9.99 -4.23
CA ALA A 67 -7.17 -10.98 -3.20
C ALA A 67 -6.81 -10.31 -1.86
N GLU A 68 -7.11 -11.00 -0.76
CA GLU A 68 -6.83 -10.56 0.61
C GLU A 68 -5.76 -11.46 1.23
N ILE A 69 -4.72 -10.85 1.80
CA ILE A 69 -3.70 -11.52 2.64
C ILE A 69 -4.17 -11.45 4.08
N ASP A 70 -3.96 -12.50 4.88
CA ASP A 70 -4.35 -12.53 6.29
C ASP A 70 -3.74 -11.31 7.05
N PRO A 71 -4.58 -10.39 7.57
CA PRO A 71 -4.11 -9.18 8.24
C PRO A 71 -3.67 -9.42 9.69
N THR A 72 -3.94 -10.61 10.24
CA THR A 72 -3.70 -10.93 11.67
C THR A 72 -2.27 -10.64 12.14
N PRO A 73 -1.20 -11.17 11.51
CA PRO A 73 0.16 -10.90 11.96
C PRO A 73 0.54 -9.42 11.87
N PHE A 74 0.04 -8.71 10.86
CA PHE A 74 0.30 -7.28 10.69
C PHE A 74 -0.39 -6.44 11.76
N ARG A 75 -1.64 -6.78 12.12
CA ARG A 75 -2.36 -6.12 13.21
C ARG A 75 -1.66 -6.34 14.55
N LEU A 76 -1.22 -7.57 14.84
CA LEU A 76 -0.48 -7.87 16.07
C LEU A 76 0.84 -7.09 16.14
N ALA A 77 1.54 -6.94 15.01
CA ALA A 77 2.76 -6.13 14.96
C ALA A 77 2.50 -4.65 15.25
N VAL A 78 1.40 -4.08 14.73
CA VAL A 78 0.99 -2.70 15.05
C VAL A 78 0.63 -2.56 16.52
N GLU A 79 -0.16 -3.48 17.07
CA GLU A 79 -0.56 -3.48 18.48
C GLU A 79 0.65 -3.58 19.42
N ALA A 80 1.62 -4.44 19.09
CA ALA A 80 2.87 -4.54 19.83
C ALA A 80 3.67 -3.22 19.79
N ALA A 81 3.78 -2.59 18.62
CA ALA A 81 4.47 -1.31 18.48
C ALA A 81 3.77 -0.17 19.25
N GLU A 82 2.45 -0.17 19.30
CA GLU A 82 1.67 0.78 20.10
C GLU A 82 1.86 0.55 21.61
N ALA A 83 1.92 -0.71 22.05
CA ALA A 83 2.21 -1.05 23.43
C ALA A 83 3.63 -0.62 23.85
N ASP A 84 4.63 -0.85 22.99
CA ASP A 84 6.01 -0.40 23.21
C ASP A 84 6.10 1.12 23.31
N LEU A 85 5.36 1.84 22.46
CA LEU A 85 5.27 3.29 22.51
C LEU A 85 4.66 3.78 23.84
N ALA A 86 3.58 3.15 24.30
CA ALA A 86 2.95 3.47 25.57
C ALA A 86 3.91 3.23 26.76
N GLN A 87 4.63 2.11 26.74
CA GLN A 87 5.64 1.79 27.76
C GLN A 87 6.79 2.82 27.78
N ALA A 88 7.26 3.24 26.61
CA ALA A 88 8.26 4.30 26.50
C ALA A 88 7.75 5.63 27.06
N GLY A 89 6.51 6.01 26.76
CA GLY A 89 5.86 7.20 27.31
C GLY A 89 5.75 7.16 28.84
N GLN A 90 5.35 6.03 29.42
CA GLN A 90 5.31 5.83 30.86
C GLN A 90 6.71 5.93 31.50
N SER A 91 7.73 5.37 30.86
CA SER A 91 9.12 5.43 31.32
C SER A 91 9.65 6.85 31.33
N ILE A 92 9.32 7.65 30.32
CA ILE A 92 9.63 9.09 30.29
C ILE A 92 8.92 9.80 31.44
N GLY A 93 7.62 9.57 31.63
CA GLY A 93 6.86 10.17 32.73
C GLY A 93 7.45 9.86 34.11
N ALA A 94 7.83 8.61 34.35
CA ALA A 94 8.53 8.20 35.56
C ALA A 94 9.90 8.90 35.71
N SER A 95 10.66 9.02 34.63
CA SER A 95 11.96 9.71 34.63
C SER A 95 11.82 11.19 34.93
N THR A 96 10.82 11.86 34.35
CA THR A 96 10.51 13.27 34.65
C THR A 96 10.13 13.46 36.10
N ALA A 97 9.31 12.57 36.68
CA ALA A 97 8.97 12.61 38.10
C ALA A 97 10.20 12.44 39.00
N GLN A 98 11.12 11.53 38.64
CA GLN A 98 12.38 11.37 39.36
C GLN A 98 13.26 12.63 39.31
N VAL A 99 13.36 13.29 38.15
CA VAL A 99 14.08 14.56 38.01
C VAL A 99 13.45 15.64 38.90
N ALA A 100 12.12 15.78 38.89
CA ALA A 100 11.43 16.74 39.76
C ALA A 100 11.69 16.47 41.25
N ALA A 101 11.66 15.20 41.66
CA ALA A 101 11.99 14.81 43.03
C ALA A 101 13.45 15.13 43.41
N ALA A 102 14.40 14.91 42.49
CA ALA A 102 15.80 15.25 42.69
C ALA A 102 16.02 16.77 42.82
N GLN A 103 15.32 17.57 42.01
CA GLN A 103 15.35 19.03 42.11
C GLN A 103 14.79 19.52 43.44
N ALA A 104 13.69 18.93 43.92
CA ALA A 104 13.12 19.27 45.23
C ALA A 104 14.11 18.96 46.37
N LYS A 105 14.76 17.79 46.34
CA LYS A 105 15.80 17.43 47.32
C LYS A 105 16.99 18.38 47.28
N LEU A 106 17.39 18.84 46.09
CA LEU A 106 18.45 19.83 45.95
C LEU A 106 18.06 21.16 46.61
N ALA A 107 16.83 21.63 46.40
CA ALA A 107 16.32 22.85 47.01
C ALA A 107 16.23 22.76 48.55
N GLU A 108 15.84 21.60 49.07
CA GLU A 108 15.85 21.35 50.52
C GLU A 108 17.28 21.40 51.09
N ALA A 109 18.24 20.74 50.43
CA ALA A 109 19.63 20.73 50.86
C ALA A 109 20.28 22.12 50.83
N THR A 110 19.96 22.95 49.83
CA THR A 110 20.48 24.32 49.75
C THR A 110 19.86 25.22 50.82
N ALA A 111 18.57 25.08 51.10
CA ALA A 111 17.90 25.80 52.20
C ALA A 111 18.48 25.40 53.58
N ALA A 112 18.70 24.11 53.79
CA ALA A 112 19.34 23.60 55.01
C ALA A 112 20.76 24.16 55.18
N LEU A 113 21.57 24.16 54.11
CA LEU A 113 22.90 24.74 54.13
C LEU A 113 22.88 26.24 54.46
N ALA A 114 21.97 27.00 53.87
CA ALA A 114 21.81 28.43 54.15
C ALA A 114 21.43 28.69 55.61
N ASN A 115 20.49 27.91 56.15
CA ASN A 115 20.07 28.03 57.56
C ASN A 115 21.23 27.71 58.52
N THR A 116 21.97 26.64 58.27
CA THR A 116 23.14 26.26 59.09
C THR A 116 24.22 27.35 59.06
N ARG A 117 24.48 27.95 57.90
CA ARG A 117 25.41 29.09 57.79
C ARG A 117 24.94 30.30 58.59
N ALA A 118 23.67 30.68 58.48
CA ALA A 118 23.10 31.80 59.22
C ALA A 118 23.13 31.57 60.75
N GLN A 119 22.94 30.32 61.19
CA GLN A 119 23.09 29.97 62.61
C GLN A 119 24.54 30.07 63.08
N ALA A 120 25.50 29.57 62.29
CA ALA A 120 26.92 29.66 62.60
C ALA A 120 27.38 31.13 62.74
N GLU A 121 26.98 32.00 61.80
CA GLU A 121 27.28 33.43 61.85
C GLU A 121 26.71 34.10 63.11
N ARG A 122 25.44 33.79 63.46
CA ARG A 122 24.83 34.29 64.71
C ARG A 122 25.58 33.84 65.95
N THR A 123 26.01 32.58 66.01
CA THR A 123 26.73 32.08 67.18
C THR A 123 28.10 32.72 67.34
N LEU A 124 28.81 33.01 66.24
CA LEU A 124 30.11 33.68 66.29
C LEU A 124 29.97 35.13 66.75
N ALA A 125 28.92 35.84 66.31
CA ALA A 125 28.67 37.23 66.69
C ALA A 125 28.29 37.42 68.18
N LEU A 126 27.98 36.35 68.92
CA LEU A 126 27.67 36.39 70.36
C LEU A 126 28.90 36.16 71.25
N VAL A 127 30.04 35.79 70.66
CA VAL A 127 31.27 35.44 71.39
C VAL A 127 32.29 36.59 71.38
N GLU A 128 32.15 37.57 70.47
CA GLU A 128 32.82 38.88 70.55
C GLU A 128 32.02 39.87 71.43
#